data_AF-A0A376JWY4-F1
#
_entry.id   AF-A0A376JWY4-F1
#
_cell.length_a   1.000
_cell.length_b   1.000
_cell.length_c   1.000
_cell.angle_alpha   90.00
_cell.angle_beta   90.00
_cell.angle_gamma   90.00
#
_symmetry.space_group_name_H-M   'P 1'
#
loop_
_entity.id
_entity.type
_entity.pdbx_description
1 polymer ?
#
loop_
_entity_poly.entity_id
_entity_poly.type
_entity_poly.pdbx_seq_one_letter_code
_entity_poly.pdbx_strand_id
1 'polypeptide(L)'
;MGLGVFNQGLTGDTSQINYSAARYGELLQRTRVKALQNKLIETVVLPIFEAYLRHYSARGIVPIRITAIPHIIENTTIIRPRFESVDPIKDVNAEIALIDKGLKSRTAVILERGDDPEKVFSEIQAEKSALNIIVDGEGEEKNSPADP
;
A
#
# COMPACT_ATOMS: atom_id res chain seq x y z
N MET A 1 -20.67 5.98 -27.59
CA MET A 1 -20.07 6.13 -26.25
C MET A 1 -19.64 4.74 -25.79
N GLY A 2 -18.35 4.43 -25.79
CA GLY A 2 -17.85 3.13 -25.33
C GLY A 2 -17.74 3.07 -23.81
N LEU A 3 -17.76 1.87 -23.22
CA LEU A 3 -17.63 1.60 -21.77
C LEU A 3 -16.30 2.06 -21.16
N GLY A 4 -15.40 2.65 -21.95
CA GLY A 4 -14.13 3.19 -21.47
C GLY A 4 -13.09 2.12 -21.11
N VAL A 5 -13.40 0.86 -21.36
CA VAL A 5 -12.52 -0.30 -21.20
C VAL A 5 -11.99 -0.72 -22.57
N PHE A 6 -10.78 -1.28 -22.61
CA PHE A 6 -10.29 -1.90 -23.84
C PHE A 6 -11.15 -3.11 -24.18
N ASN A 7 -11.45 -3.28 -25.47
CA ASN A 7 -12.27 -4.39 -25.95
C ASN A 7 -11.74 -5.73 -25.44
N GLN A 8 -10.43 -5.92 -25.40
CA GLN A 8 -9.84 -7.17 -24.93
C GLN A 8 -9.94 -7.42 -23.44
N GLY A 9 -9.91 -6.37 -22.62
CA GLY A 9 -10.23 -6.54 -21.20
C GLY A 9 -11.71 -6.88 -20.98
N LEU A 10 -12.58 -6.56 -21.95
CA LEU A 10 -14.02 -6.79 -21.88
C LEU A 10 -14.45 -8.13 -22.49
N THR A 11 -13.88 -8.52 -23.64
CA THR A 11 -14.23 -9.73 -24.38
C THR A 11 -13.28 -10.90 -24.13
N GLY A 12 -12.09 -10.67 -23.59
CA GLY A 12 -11.09 -11.71 -23.35
C GLY A 12 -10.45 -12.28 -24.62
N ASP A 13 -10.80 -11.76 -25.81
CA ASP A 13 -10.25 -12.24 -27.08
C ASP A 13 -8.88 -11.61 -27.34
N THR A 14 -7.83 -12.42 -27.19
CA THR A 14 -6.44 -12.03 -27.43
C THR A 14 -5.89 -12.51 -28.78
N SER A 15 -6.73 -13.06 -29.67
CA SER A 15 -6.29 -13.76 -30.88
C SER A 15 -5.57 -12.88 -31.92
N GLN A 16 -5.79 -11.56 -31.91
CA GLN A 16 -5.33 -10.63 -32.96
C GLN A 16 -4.31 -9.59 -32.50
N ILE A 17 -3.63 -9.79 -31.35
CA ILE A 17 -2.85 -8.72 -30.71
C ILE A 17 -1.46 -9.19 -30.33
N ASN A 18 -0.49 -8.33 -30.63
CA ASN A 18 0.88 -8.55 -30.23
C ASN A 18 1.11 -8.19 -28.75
N TYR A 19 2.09 -8.83 -28.09
CA TYR A 19 2.38 -8.62 -26.67
C TYR A 19 2.53 -7.13 -26.30
N SER A 20 3.24 -6.35 -27.12
CA SER A 20 3.45 -4.91 -26.90
C SER A 20 2.15 -4.11 -26.89
N ALA A 21 1.18 -4.47 -27.73
CA ALA A 21 -0.11 -3.79 -27.79
C ALA A 21 -1.02 -4.16 -26.61
N ALA A 22 -1.00 -5.43 -26.18
CA ALA A 22 -1.70 -5.87 -24.97
C ALA A 22 -1.18 -5.13 -23.73
N ARG A 23 0.16 -5.05 -23.57
CA ARG A 23 0.80 -4.33 -22.46
C ARG A 23 0.46 -2.84 -22.45
N TYR A 24 0.47 -2.20 -23.62
CA TYR A 24 0.10 -0.79 -23.72
C TYR A 24 -1.38 -0.54 -23.36
N GLY A 25 -2.28 -1.42 -23.80
CA GLY A 25 -3.70 -1.35 -23.43
C GLY A 25 -3.91 -1.47 -21.93
N GLU A 26 -3.23 -2.41 -21.28
CA GLU A 26 -3.31 -2.61 -19.84
C GLU A 26 -2.79 -1.38 -19.06
N LEU A 27 -1.66 -0.78 -19.46
CA LEU A 27 -1.12 0.43 -18.84
C LEU A 27 -2.10 1.61 -18.93
N LEU A 28 -2.75 1.79 -20.09
CA LEU A 28 -3.78 2.82 -20.26
C LEU A 28 -5.01 2.56 -19.39
N GLN A 29 -5.47 1.30 -19.31
CA GLN A 29 -6.58 0.92 -18.44
C GLN A 29 -6.26 1.20 -16.98
N ARG A 30 -5.07 0.82 -16.51
CA ARG A 30 -4.62 1.09 -15.13
C ARG A 30 -4.62 2.58 -14.82
N THR A 31 -4.09 3.40 -15.73
CA THR A 31 -4.08 4.86 -15.57
C THR A 31 -5.51 5.43 -15.46
N ARG A 32 -6.43 4.92 -16.29
CA ARG A 32 -7.83 5.34 -16.28
C ARG A 32 -8.56 4.92 -15.00
N VAL A 33 -8.38 3.68 -14.56
CA VAL A 33 -8.95 3.18 -13.31
C VAL A 33 -8.45 3.99 -12.12
N LYS A 34 -7.16 4.33 -12.09
CA LYS A 34 -6.58 5.21 -11.05
C LYS A 34 -7.23 6.59 -11.03
N ALA A 35 -7.46 7.20 -12.19
CA ALA A 35 -8.15 8.49 -12.28
C ALA A 35 -9.60 8.40 -11.79
N LEU A 36 -10.32 7.33 -12.14
CA LEU A 36 -11.69 7.09 -11.66
C LEU A 36 -11.74 6.84 -10.16
N GLN A 37 -10.80 6.08 -9.61
CA GLN A 37 -10.66 5.85 -8.17
C GLN A 37 -10.42 7.17 -7.43
N ASN A 38 -9.52 8.03 -7.92
CA ASN A 38 -9.28 9.34 -7.30
C ASN A 38 -10.56 10.19 -7.29
N LYS A 39 -11.29 10.23 -8.41
CA LYS A 39 -12.58 10.93 -8.48
C LYS A 39 -13.59 10.35 -7.51
N LEU A 40 -13.70 9.03 -7.39
CA LEU A 40 -14.60 8.36 -6.44
C LEU A 40 -14.23 8.72 -5.00
N ILE A 41 -12.93 8.73 -4.69
CA ILE A 41 -12.43 9.09 -3.37
C ILE A 41 -12.84 10.52 -3.02
N GLU A 42 -12.59 11.47 -3.91
CA GLU A 42 -12.90 12.90 -3.68
C GLU A 42 -14.40 13.18 -3.59
N THR A 43 -15.20 12.56 -4.46
CA THR A 43 -16.64 12.87 -4.56
C THR A 43 -17.53 12.07 -3.62
N VAL A 44 -17.08 10.89 -3.17
CA VAL A 44 -17.92 9.96 -2.39
C VAL A 44 -17.27 9.62 -1.06
N VAL A 45 -16.02 9.13 -1.07
CA VAL A 45 -15.38 8.61 0.14
C VAL A 45 -15.09 9.71 1.16
N LEU A 46 -14.44 10.81 0.74
CA LEU A 46 -14.11 11.91 1.64
C LEU A 46 -15.35 12.59 2.24
N PRO A 47 -16.41 12.91 1.46
CA PRO A 47 -17.64 13.48 2.03
C PRO A 47 -18.35 12.55 3.03
N ILE A 48 -18.40 11.25 2.74
CA ILE A 48 -18.97 10.26 3.67
C ILE A 48 -18.14 10.19 4.94
N PHE A 49 -16.82 10.17 4.82
CA PHE A 49 -15.90 10.14 5.96
C PHE A 49 -16.05 11.39 6.84
N GLU A 50 -16.16 12.57 6.22
CA GLU A 50 -16.43 13.81 6.95
C GLU A 50 -17.77 13.76 7.71
N ALA A 51 -18.85 13.35 7.03
CA ALA A 51 -20.17 13.23 7.65
C ALA A 51 -20.17 12.23 8.82
N TYR A 52 -19.45 11.13 8.66
CA TYR A 52 -19.24 10.13 9.70
C TYR A 52 -18.53 10.73 10.93
N LEU A 53 -17.39 11.43 10.73
CA LEU A 53 -16.66 12.07 11.82
C LEU A 53 -17.50 13.12 12.55
N ARG A 54 -18.27 13.94 11.82
CA ARG A 54 -19.17 14.94 12.40
C ARG A 54 -20.24 14.30 13.29
N HIS A 55 -20.84 13.20 12.83
CA HIS A 55 -21.85 12.47 13.59
C HIS A 55 -21.27 11.85 14.87
N TYR A 56 -20.09 11.24 14.81
CA TYR A 56 -19.45 10.63 15.99
C TYR A 56 -19.00 11.68 17.02
N SER A 57 -18.49 12.83 16.55
CA SER A 57 -18.16 13.97 17.41
C SER A 57 -19.41 14.52 18.11
N ALA A 58 -20.52 14.69 17.38
CA ALA A 58 -21.79 15.16 17.95
C ALA A 58 -22.38 14.22 19.02
N ARG A 59 -22.14 12.91 18.89
CA ARG A 59 -22.57 11.90 19.87
C ARG A 59 -21.60 11.72 21.04
N GLY A 60 -20.43 12.38 21.01
CA GLY A 60 -19.41 12.25 22.05
C GLY A 60 -18.77 10.85 22.14
N ILE A 61 -18.89 10.02 21.10
CA ILE A 61 -18.32 8.66 21.09
C ILE A 61 -16.79 8.72 20.96
N VAL A 62 -16.29 9.71 20.21
CA VAL A 62 -14.85 9.93 19.99
C VAL A 62 -14.51 11.33 20.50
N PRO A 63 -13.39 11.51 21.24
CA PRO A 63 -12.98 12.80 21.79
C PRO A 63 -12.37 13.72 20.71
N ILE A 64 -13.05 13.89 19.58
CA ILE A 64 -12.64 14.76 18.47
C ILE A 64 -13.46 16.03 18.53
N ARG A 65 -12.77 17.19 18.54
CA ARG A 65 -13.41 18.50 18.37
C ARG A 65 -13.85 18.67 16.91
N ILE A 66 -15.06 19.21 16.70
CA ILE A 66 -15.60 19.48 15.36
C ILE A 66 -14.64 20.35 14.52
N THR A 67 -13.94 21.29 15.17
CA THR A 67 -12.94 22.16 14.53
C THR A 67 -11.70 21.44 14.02
N ALA A 68 -11.41 20.23 14.52
CA ALA A 68 -10.26 19.43 14.10
C ALA A 68 -10.56 18.51 12.91
N ILE A 69 -11.84 18.35 12.53
CA ILE A 69 -12.27 17.44 11.46
C ILE A 69 -11.59 17.76 10.11
N PRO A 70 -11.52 19.03 9.65
CA PRO A 70 -10.85 19.35 8.39
C PRO A 70 -9.38 18.92 8.37
N HIS A 71 -8.67 19.14 9.48
CA HIS A 71 -7.26 18.76 9.61
C HIS A 71 -7.05 17.24 9.61
N ILE A 72 -7.98 16.49 10.22
CA ILE A 72 -7.94 15.01 10.20
C ILE A 72 -8.10 14.52 8.76
N ILE A 73 -9.03 15.10 8.00
CA ILE A 73 -9.28 14.71 6.61
C ILE A 73 -8.05 14.99 5.73
N GLU A 74 -7.44 16.17 5.87
CA GLU A 74 -6.23 16.55 5.12
C GLU A 74 -5.04 15.60 5.40
N ASN A 75 -4.89 15.14 6.64
CA ASN A 75 -3.84 14.21 7.01
C ASN A 75 -4.19 12.72 6.77
N THR A 76 -5.44 12.42 6.40
CA THR A 76 -5.87 11.05 6.17
C THR A 76 -5.40 10.60 4.79
N THR A 77 -4.53 9.59 4.76
CA THR A 77 -4.12 8.95 3.51
C THR A 77 -5.02 7.77 3.21
N ILE A 78 -5.71 7.81 2.06
CA ILE A 78 -6.50 6.67 1.58
C ILE A 78 -5.61 5.74 0.77
N ILE A 79 -5.48 4.52 1.26
CA ILE A 79 -4.69 3.47 0.65
C ILE A 79 -5.52 2.82 -0.47
N ARG A 80 -4.93 2.73 -1.67
CA ARG A 80 -5.58 2.13 -2.84
C ARG A 80 -5.23 0.65 -2.96
N PRO A 81 -6.09 -0.15 -3.63
CA PRO A 81 -5.78 -1.54 -3.95
C PRO A 81 -4.48 -1.64 -4.78
N ARG A 82 -3.68 -2.66 -4.45
CA ARG A 82 -2.45 -3.01 -5.18
C ARG A 82 -2.78 -3.40 -6.62
N PHE A 83 -1.95 -2.93 -7.55
CA PHE A 83 -1.87 -3.51 -8.89
C PHE A 83 -0.66 -4.45 -8.96
N GLU A 84 -0.90 -5.70 -9.32
CA GLU A 84 0.17 -6.66 -9.62
C GLU A 84 0.91 -6.19 -10.88
N SER A 85 2.25 -6.13 -10.82
CA SER A 85 3.02 -5.90 -12.04
C SER A 85 3.17 -7.20 -12.83
N VAL A 86 3.31 -7.06 -14.15
CA VAL A 86 3.60 -8.18 -15.06
C VAL A 86 4.95 -8.82 -14.74
N ASP A 87 5.94 -8.01 -14.30
CA ASP A 87 7.28 -8.45 -13.91
C ASP A 87 7.62 -7.93 -12.49
N PRO A 88 7.13 -8.57 -11.41
CA PRO A 88 7.28 -8.05 -10.05
C PRO A 88 8.74 -7.91 -9.60
N ILE A 89 9.63 -8.80 -10.06
CA ILE A 89 11.04 -8.81 -9.67
C ILE A 89 11.77 -7.56 -10.19
N LYS A 90 11.51 -7.16 -11.45
CA LYS A 90 12.16 -5.99 -12.04
C LYS A 90 11.73 -4.71 -11.35
N ASP A 91 10.45 -4.60 -11.02
CA ASP A 91 9.90 -3.42 -10.36
C ASP A 91 10.41 -3.31 -8.92
N VAL A 92 10.47 -4.41 -8.16
CA VAL A 92 11.06 -4.42 -6.81
C VAL A 92 12.53 -4.00 -6.84
N ASN A 93 13.32 -4.51 -7.79
CA ASN A 93 14.72 -4.13 -7.92
C ASN A 93 14.88 -2.65 -8.29
N ALA A 94 14.00 -2.11 -9.14
CA ALA A 94 13.97 -0.70 -9.46
C ALA A 94 13.62 0.15 -8.23
N GLU A 95 12.67 -0.28 -7.41
CA GLU A 95 12.31 0.39 -6.15
C GLU A 95 13.45 0.39 -5.14
N ILE A 96 14.16 -0.74 -4.97
CA ILE A 96 15.34 -0.84 -4.10
C ILE A 96 16.42 0.15 -4.56
N ALA A 97 16.72 0.16 -5.87
CA ALA A 97 17.71 1.09 -6.42
C ALA A 97 17.31 2.56 -6.25
N LEU A 98 16.01 2.89 -6.26
CA LEU A 98 15.51 4.25 -6.01
C LEU A 98 15.62 4.63 -4.52
N ILE A 99 15.37 3.69 -3.61
CA ILE A 99 15.55 3.88 -2.17
C ILE A 99 17.04 4.11 -1.86
N ASP A 100 17.93 3.27 -2.42
CA ASP A 100 19.37 3.35 -2.19
C ASP A 100 19.97 4.66 -2.71
N LYS A 101 19.43 5.17 -3.82
CA LYS A 101 19.80 6.49 -4.37
C LYS A 101 19.16 7.67 -3.62
N GLY A 102 18.33 7.42 -2.61
CA GLY A 102 17.65 8.45 -1.83
C GLY A 102 16.56 9.21 -2.60
N LEU A 103 16.11 8.70 -3.75
CA LEU A 103 15.08 9.33 -4.57
C LEU A 103 13.66 9.00 -4.08
N LYS A 104 13.51 7.92 -3.30
CA LYS A 104 12.20 7.47 -2.80
C LYS A 104 12.30 6.99 -1.35
N SER A 105 11.37 7.44 -0.52
CA SER A 105 11.24 6.96 0.86
C SER A 105 10.66 5.54 0.89
N ARG A 106 11.08 4.75 1.89
CA ARG A 106 10.50 3.44 2.19
C ARG A 106 8.99 3.54 2.47
N THR A 107 8.56 4.59 3.17
CA THR A 107 7.14 4.88 3.45
C THR A 107 6.36 5.08 2.15
N ALA A 108 6.93 5.77 1.17
CA ALA A 108 6.27 6.01 -0.12
C ALA A 108 6.10 4.71 -0.92
N VAL A 109 7.09 3.81 -0.88
CA VAL A 109 6.99 2.49 -1.50
C VAL A 109 5.91 1.63 -0.85
N ILE A 110 5.84 1.63 0.49
CA ILE A 110 4.83 0.86 1.24
C ILE A 110 3.42 1.37 0.92
N LEU A 111 3.22 2.70 0.92
CA LEU A 111 1.94 3.31 0.54
C LEU A 111 1.54 3.01 -0.90
N GLU A 112 2.50 3.00 -1.83
CA GLU A 112 2.23 2.65 -3.23
C GLU A 112 1.85 1.18 -3.40
N ARG A 113 2.40 0.30 -2.56
CA ARG A 113 2.04 -1.13 -2.53
C ARG A 113 0.68 -1.39 -1.91
N GLY A 114 0.09 -0.41 -1.24
CA GLY A 114 -1.23 -0.54 -0.64
C GLY A 114 -1.19 -1.00 0.82
N ASP A 115 -0.05 -0.87 1.49
CA ASP A 115 0.13 -1.25 2.89
C ASP A 115 0.29 -0.01 3.78
N ASP A 116 0.00 -0.18 5.07
CA ASP A 116 0.16 0.87 6.07
C ASP A 116 1.62 0.90 6.58
N PRO A 117 2.35 2.00 6.37
CA PRO A 117 3.74 2.10 6.81
C PRO A 117 3.93 1.86 8.30
N GLU A 118 3.03 2.35 9.16
CA GLU A 118 3.19 2.20 10.60
C GLU A 118 3.10 0.74 11.03
N LYS A 119 2.17 -0.01 10.41
CA LYS A 119 2.04 -1.45 10.65
C LYS A 119 3.26 -2.21 10.14
N VAL A 120 3.70 -1.93 8.91
CA VAL A 120 4.86 -2.60 8.32
C VAL A 120 6.12 -2.34 9.12
N PHE A 121 6.34 -1.11 9.61
CA PHE A 121 7.49 -0.83 10.48
C PHE A 121 7.38 -1.53 11.84
N SER A 122 6.19 -1.61 12.42
CA SER A 122 5.93 -2.35 13.66
C SER A 122 6.23 -3.84 13.49
N GLU A 123 5.75 -4.45 12.40
CA GLU A 123 6.00 -5.85 12.06
C GLU A 123 7.49 -6.12 11.86
N ILE A 124 8.19 -5.29 11.07
CA ILE A 124 9.64 -5.41 10.87
C ILE A 124 10.39 -5.29 12.21
N GLN A 125 9.96 -4.40 13.11
CA GLN A 125 10.59 -4.24 14.41
C GLN A 125 10.32 -5.44 15.32
N ALA A 126 9.11 -5.98 15.31
CA ALA A 126 8.75 -7.20 16.03
C ALA A 126 9.55 -8.40 15.53
N GLU A 127 9.67 -8.57 14.21
CA GLU A 127 10.48 -9.61 13.58
C GLU A 127 11.96 -9.52 13.96
N LYS A 128 12.54 -8.32 13.90
CA LYS A 128 13.93 -8.09 14.33
C LYS A 128 14.14 -8.42 15.80
N SER A 129 13.18 -8.07 16.65
CA SER A 129 13.26 -8.33 18.09
C SER A 129 13.15 -9.84 18.37
N ALA A 130 12.25 -10.54 17.68
CA ALA A 130 12.13 -12.00 17.77
C ALA A 130 13.39 -12.73 17.28
N LEU A 131 13.98 -12.28 16.17
CA LEU A 131 15.22 -12.84 15.64
C LEU A 131 16.41 -12.63 16.58
N ASN A 132 16.54 -11.45 17.20
CA ASN A 132 17.60 -11.23 18.19
C ASN A 132 17.46 -12.14 19.41
N ILE A 133 16.23 -12.41 19.87
CA ILE A 133 15.97 -13.34 20.98
C ILE A 133 16.41 -14.77 20.64
N ILE A 134 16.23 -15.22 19.39
CA ILE A 134 16.64 -16.56 18.96
C ILE A 134 18.17 -16.66 18.89
N VAL A 135 18.85 -15.61 18.41
CA VAL A 135 20.32 -15.57 18.34
C VAL A 135 20.95 -15.56 19.75
N ASP A 136 20.34 -14.86 20.71
CA ASP A 136 20.81 -14.88 22.10
C ASP A 136 20.49 -16.21 22.82
N GLY A 137 19.43 -16.92 22.40
CA GLY A 137 19.02 -18.22 22.97
C GLY A 137 19.84 -19.43 22.50
N GLU A 138 20.52 -19.35 21.35
CA GLU A 138 21.40 -20.43 20.85
C GLU A 138 22.83 -20.35 21.42
N GLY A 139 23.15 -19.31 22.22
CA GLY A 139 24.50 -19.05 22.75
C GLY A 139 24.83 -19.66 24.12
N GLU A 140 23.87 -20.24 24.86
CA GLU A 140 24.09 -20.69 26.25
C GLU A 140 24.09 -22.22 26.49
N GLU A 141 24.21 -23.05 25.45
CA GLU A 141 24.49 -24.48 25.64
C GLU A 141 25.85 -24.88 25.05
N LYS A 142 26.93 -24.65 25.81
CA LYS A 142 28.12 -25.54 25.91
C LYS A 142 29.25 -24.91 26.74
N ASN A 143 29.29 -25.25 28.03
CA ASN A 143 30.41 -25.94 28.68
C ASN A 143 30.24 -25.87 30.20
N SER A 144 29.63 -26.90 30.79
CA SER A 144 29.93 -27.25 32.18
C SER A 144 31.30 -27.93 32.17
N PRO A 145 32.33 -27.39 32.86
CA PRO A 145 33.59 -28.11 33.01
C PRO A 145 33.36 -29.30 33.95
N ALA A 146 33.68 -30.49 33.48
CA ALA A 146 33.90 -31.64 34.34
C ALA A 146 35.14 -31.36 35.19
N ASP A 147 34.95 -31.17 36.49
CA ASP A 147 36.03 -31.13 37.46
C ASP A 147 36.41 -32.57 37.92
N PRO A 148 37.69 -32.81 38.26
CA PRO A 148 38.34 -34.12 38.29
C PRO A 148 37.95 -35.07 39.43
#